data_AF-A0A0N1II87-F1
#
_entry.id   AF-A0A0N1II87-F1
#
_cell.length_a   1.000
_cell.length_b   1.000
_cell.length_c   1.000
_cell.angle_alpha   90.00
_cell.angle_beta   90.00
_cell.angle_gamma   90.00
#
_symmetry.space_group_name_H-M   'P 1'
#
loop_
_entity.id
_entity.type
_entity.pdbx_description
1 polymer ?
#
loop_
_entity_poly.entity_id
_entity_poly.type
_entity_poly.pdbx_seq_one_letter_code
_entity_poly.pdbx_strand_id
1 'polypeptide(L)' 'MFEVSVEAKEFAGLSRVKQHRLVTESLKDEIAEMHGIRIHTTPPTSSE' A
#
# COMPACT_ATOMS: atom_id res chain seq x y z
N MET A 1 16.73 2.81 -0.39
CA MET A 1 15.44 2.69 0.30
C MET A 1 14.39 3.21 -0.66
N PHE A 2 13.51 2.33 -1.14
CA PHE A 2 12.47 2.72 -2.09
C PHE A 2 11.19 3.02 -1.34
N GLU A 3 10.44 4.01 -1.81
CA GLU A 3 9.16 4.38 -1.24
C GLU A 3 8.07 4.16 -2.27
N VAL A 4 7.05 3.38 -1.89
CA VAL A 4 5.94 3.00 -2.76
C VAL A 4 4.67 3.61 -2.18
N SER A 5 4.06 4.53 -2.92
CA SER A 5 2.76 5.11 -2.58
C SER A 5 1.69 4.41 -3.41
N VAL A 6 0.76 3.74 -2.73
CA VAL A 6 -0.35 3.02 -3.36
C VAL A 6 -1.64 3.74 -3.02
N GLU A 7 -2.35 4.16 -4.06
CA GLU A 7 -3.70 4.70 -3.96
C GLU A 7 -4.68 3.75 -4.65
N ALA A 8 -5.68 3.27 -3.91
CA ALA A 8 -6.68 2.34 -4.43
C ALA A 8 -8.03 2.51 -3.75
N LYS A 9 -9.12 2.46 -4.53
CA LYS A 9 -10.51 2.58 -4.04
C LYS A 9 -10.88 1.53 -3.01
N GLU A 10 -10.24 0.37 -3.06
CA GLU A 10 -10.40 -0.70 -2.08
C GLU A 10 -9.96 -0.31 -0.68
N PHE A 11 -9.08 0.68 -0.53
CA PHE A 11 -8.69 1.21 0.76
C PHE A 11 -9.78 2.06 1.43
N ALA A 12 -10.78 2.52 0.68
CA ALA A 12 -11.90 3.27 1.22
C ALA A 12 -12.71 2.38 2.18
N GLY A 13 -12.74 2.76 3.46
CA GLY A 13 -13.43 2.00 4.51
C GLY A 13 -12.59 0.87 5.15
N LEU A 14 -11.35 0.63 4.69
CA LEU A 14 -10.41 -0.28 5.37
C LEU A 14 -9.59 0.45 6.44
N SER A 15 -9.22 -0.25 7.51
CA SER A 15 -8.27 0.29 8.50
C SER A 15 -6.85 0.31 7.93
N ARG A 16 -6.02 1.24 8.40
CA ARG A 16 -4.61 1.38 7.96
C ARG A 16 -3.82 0.06 8.01
N VAL A 17 -4.10 -0.79 9.02
CA VAL A 17 -3.48 -2.12 9.15
C VAL A 17 -3.91 -3.05 8.03
N LYS A 18 -5.20 -3.08 7.67
CA LYS A 18 -5.71 -3.91 6.56
C LYS A 18 -5.19 -3.42 5.22
N GLN A 19 -5.13 -2.10 5.00
CA GLN A 19 -4.56 -1.49 3.80
C GLN A 19 -3.10 -1.91 3.62
N HIS A 20 -2.27 -1.75 4.67
CA HIS A 20 -0.88 -2.18 4.65
C HIS A 20 -0.73 -3.67 4.38
N ARG A 21 -1.55 -4.51 5.02
CA ARG A 21 -1.50 -5.95 4.85
C ARG A 21 -1.83 -6.35 3.40
N LEU A 22 -2.89 -5.78 2.82
CA LEU A 22 -3.28 -6.02 1.43
C LEU A 22 -2.12 -5.69 0.48
N VAL A 23 -1.54 -4.51 0.62
CA VAL A 23 -0.45 -4.05 -0.25
C VAL A 23 0.83 -4.86 -0.03
N THR A 24 1.14 -5.23 1.21
CA THR A 24 2.30 -6.06 1.52
C THR A 24 2.13 -7.47 0.97
N GLU A 25 0.92 -8.05 1.00
CA GLU A 25 0.64 -9.37 0.41
C GLU A 25 0.71 -9.32 -1.12
N SER A 26 0.16 -8.28 -1.76
CA SER A 26 0.22 -8.12 -3.22
C SER A 26 1.63 -7.88 -3.74
N LEU A 27 2.44 -7.09 -3.03
CA LEU A 27 3.82 -6.77 -3.42
C LEU A 27 4.83 -7.74 -2.80
N LYS A 28 4.42 -8.75 -2.03
CA LYS A 28 5.32 -9.58 -1.22
C LYS A 28 6.46 -10.19 -2.05
N ASP A 29 6.14 -10.67 -3.24
CA ASP A 29 7.11 -11.26 -4.16
C ASP A 29 8.10 -10.21 -4.70
N GLU A 30 7.64 -9.01 -5.03
CA GLU A 30 8.51 -7.91 -5.49
C GLU A 30 9.35 -7.33 -4.35
N ILE A 31 8.79 -7.22 -3.14
CA ILE A 31 9.48 -6.72 -1.94
C ILE A 31 10.55 -7.70 -1.47
N ALA A 32 10.35 -9.01 -1.68
CA ALA A 32 11.32 -10.03 -1.29
C ALA A 32 12.66 -9.85 -2.04
N GLU A 33 12.61 -9.37 -3.27
CA GLU A 33 13.78 -9.05 -4.09
C GLU A 33 14.28 -7.60 -3.86
N MET A 34 13.37 -6.68 -3.51
CA MET A 34 13.70 -5.27 -3.28
C MET A 34 14.04 -4.97 -1.81
N HIS A 35 15.34 -4.82 -1.51
CA HIS A 35 15.84 -4.38 -0.21
C HIS A 35 15.09 -3.16 0.38
N GLY A 36 14.45 -3.37 1.54
CA GLY A 36 13.98 -2.32 2.44
C GLY A 36 13.14 -1.24 1.78
N ILE A 37 11.87 -1.54 1.50
CA ILE A 37 10.92 -0.56 0.97
C ILE A 37 9.98 -0.03 2.07
N ARG A 38 9.54 1.22 1.90
CA ARG A 38 8.47 1.82 2.72
C ARG A 38 7.21 1.92 1.88
N ILE A 39 6.12 1.39 2.40
CA ILE A 39 4.82 1.39 1.74
C ILE A 39 3.98 2.49 2.39
N HIS A 40 3.42 3.38 1.58
CA HIS A 40 2.40 4.33 2.00
C HIS A 40 1.09 3.97 1.30
N THR A 41 0.04 3.78 2.09
CA THR A 41 -1.31 3.52 1.57
C THR A 41 -2.19 4.73 1.85
N THR A 42 -2.81 5.23 0.79
CA THR A 42 -3.77 6.34 0.86
C THR A 42 -5.07 5.90 0.20
N PRO A 43 -6.22 5.94 0.90
CA PRO A 43 -7.49 5.78 0.22
C PRO A 43 -7.69 6.95 -0.77
N PRO A 44 -8.30 6.72 -1.93
CA PRO A 44 -8.60 7.80 -2.85
C PRO A 44 -9.58 8.71 -2.15
N THR A 45 -9.06 9.88 -1.78
CA THR A 45 -9.87 11.01 -1.39
C THR A 45 -10.63 11.42 -2.64
N SER A 46 -11.84 10.88 -2.81
CA SER A 46 -12.81 11.50 -3.72
C SER A 46 -13.09 12.90 -3.20
N SER A 47 -12.29 13.85 -3.65
CA SER A 47 -12.54 15.27 -3.52
C SER A 47 -12.08 15.91 -4.82
N GLU A 48 -12.91 15.71 -5.84
CA GLU A 48 -13.18 16.67 -6.92
C GLU A 48 -14.57 16.35 -7.50
#